data_AF-A0AAU1V4K8-F1
#
_entry.id   AF-A0AAU1V4K8-F1
#
_cell.length_a   1.000
_cell.length_b   1.000
_cell.length_c   1.000
_cell.angle_alpha   90.00
_cell.angle_beta   90.00
_cell.angle_gamma   90.00
#
_symmetry.space_group_name_H-M   'P 1'
#
loop_
_entity.id
_entity.type
_entity.pdbx_description
1 polymer ?
#
loop_
_entity_poly.entity_id
_entity_poly.type
_entity_poly.pdbx_seq_one_letter_code
_entity_poly.pdbx_strand_id
1 'polypeptide(L)'
;MARSTVARRATWYPVIDDRRDNGRRLTAHQAATSIRSARRQPAKAVDAVHVYATTDRDGTPLHIGYVHYTPGYWTGVTDVIDVYEIPTDALTDL
;
A
#
# COMPACT_ATOMS: atom_id res chain seq x y z
N MET A 1 -27.72 -10.06 12.12
CA MET A 1 -27.44 -8.62 12.29
C MET A 1 -26.49 -8.19 11.18
N ALA A 2 -26.97 -7.42 10.20
CA ALA A 2 -26.12 -6.93 9.12
C ALA A 2 -25.27 -5.76 9.64
N ARG A 3 -23.97 -5.98 9.85
CA ARG A 3 -23.02 -4.88 10.09
C ARG A 3 -22.97 -4.04 8.81
N SER A 4 -23.41 -2.79 8.91
CA SER A 4 -23.23 -1.77 7.87
C SER A 4 -21.77 -1.75 7.46
N THR A 5 -21.47 -2.31 6.29
CA THR A 5 -20.13 -2.42 5.75
C THR A 5 -19.88 -1.11 5.01
N VAL A 6 -19.55 -0.06 5.76
CA VAL A 6 -18.92 1.12 5.14
C VAL A 6 -17.67 0.57 4.47
N ALA A 7 -17.66 0.51 3.14
CA ALA A 7 -16.55 -0.03 2.36
C ALA A 7 -15.26 0.59 2.90
N ARG A 8 -14.43 -0.23 3.55
CA ARG A 8 -13.26 0.25 4.26
C ARG A 8 -12.29 0.78 3.21
N ARG A 9 -11.87 2.03 3.32
CA ARG A 9 -10.93 2.61 2.35
C ARG A 9 -9.53 2.03 2.52
N ALA A 10 -8.80 1.93 1.42
CA ALA A 10 -7.38 1.61 1.49
C ALA A 10 -6.62 2.75 2.18
N THR A 11 -5.52 2.40 2.85
CA THR A 11 -4.64 3.36 3.52
C THR A 11 -3.22 3.18 3.02
N TRP A 12 -2.56 4.29 2.73
CA TRP A 12 -1.18 4.36 2.28
C TRP A 12 -0.32 4.96 3.39
N TYR A 13 0.76 4.29 3.73
CA TYR A 13 1.74 4.70 4.70
C TYR A 13 3.09 4.84 3.99
N PRO A 14 3.54 6.06 3.68
CA PRO A 14 4.93 6.26 3.29
C PRO A 14 5.82 6.09 4.53
N VAL A 15 6.91 5.36 4.35
CA VAL A 15 8.01 5.26 5.29
C VAL A 15 9.24 5.82 4.58
N ILE A 16 9.80 6.89 5.13
CA ILE A 16 10.94 7.61 4.56
C ILE A 16 12.02 7.66 5.62
N ASP A 17 13.19 7.08 5.35
CA ASP A 17 14.31 6.99 6.30
C ASP A 17 13.84 6.53 7.70
N ASP A 18 13.14 5.38 7.75
CA ASP A 18 12.51 4.79 8.94
C ASP A 18 11.42 5.64 9.62
N ARG A 19 11.05 6.80 9.05
CA ARG A 19 9.98 7.65 9.57
C ARG A 19 8.69 7.35 8.85
N ARG A 20 7.71 6.84 9.60
CA ARG A 20 6.34 6.62 9.12
C ARG A 20 5.52 7.90 9.25
N ASP A 21 4.81 8.27 8.18
CA ASP A 21 3.80 9.33 8.25
C ASP A 21 2.43 8.79 8.68
N ASN A 22 1.57 9.70 9.14
CA ASN A 22 0.17 9.42 9.45
C ASN A 22 -0.56 9.05 8.16
N GLY A 23 -0.74 7.75 7.94
CA GLY A 23 -1.21 7.20 6.67
C GLY A 23 -2.39 7.92 6.05
N ARG A 24 -2.36 8.03 4.73
CA ARG A 24 -3.36 8.73 3.95
C ARG A 24 -4.40 7.76 3.42
N ARG A 25 -5.68 8.13 3.50
CA ARG A 25 -6.77 7.35 2.91
C ARG A 25 -6.82 7.52 1.39
N LEU A 26 -7.08 6.42 0.69
CA LEU A 26 -7.27 6.36 -0.75
C LEU A 26 -8.30 5.29 -1.11
N THR A 27 -8.72 5.26 -2.37
CA THR A 27 -9.55 4.16 -2.87
C THR A 27 -8.72 2.91 -3.10
N ALA A 28 -9.34 1.73 -3.05
CA ALA A 28 -8.66 0.49 -3.41
C ALA A 28 -8.13 0.53 -4.86
N HIS A 29 -8.84 1.19 -5.76
CA HIS A 29 -8.41 1.42 -7.13
C HIS A 29 -7.12 2.22 -7.24
N GLN A 30 -6.99 3.30 -6.47
CA GLN A 30 -5.77 4.11 -6.42
C GLN A 30 -4.60 3.27 -5.90
N ALA A 31 -4.82 2.47 -4.85
CA ALA A 31 -3.79 1.63 -4.26
C ALA A 31 -3.31 0.57 -5.27
N ALA A 32 -4.25 -0.13 -5.91
CA ALA A 32 -3.96 -1.13 -6.93
C ALA A 32 -3.24 -0.53 -8.13
N THR A 33 -3.61 0.67 -8.56
CA THR A 33 -2.97 1.39 -9.67
C THR A 33 -1.53 1.78 -9.33
N SER A 34 -1.27 2.26 -8.11
CA SER A 34 0.08 2.58 -7.66
C SER A 34 0.97 1.34 -7.62
N ILE A 35 0.50 0.25 -7.00
CA ILE A 35 1.24 -1.03 -6.94
C ILE A 35 1.51 -1.57 -8.34
N ARG A 36 0.52 -1.52 -9.25
CA ARG A 36 0.68 -1.97 -10.62
C ARG A 36 1.68 -1.10 -11.40
N SER A 37 1.67 0.21 -11.18
CA SER A 37 2.63 1.13 -11.79
C SER A 37 4.04 0.89 -11.29
N ALA A 38 4.22 0.66 -9.99
CA ALA A 38 5.50 0.31 -9.38
C ALA A 38 6.10 -0.97 -10.01
N ARG A 39 5.28 -2.01 -10.23
CA ARG A 39 5.71 -3.25 -10.90
C ARG A 39 6.19 -3.04 -12.35
N ARG A 40 5.81 -1.94 -13.01
CA ARG A 40 6.22 -1.63 -14.39
C ARG A 40 7.54 -0.87 -14.48
N GLN A 41 8.14 -0.48 -13.35
CA GLN A 41 9.39 0.29 -13.31
C GLN A 41 10.51 -0.41 -12.49
N PRO A 42 10.74 -1.72 -12.70
CA PRO A 42 11.76 -2.44 -11.95
C PRO A 42 13.16 -1.88 -12.24
N ALA A 43 14.01 -1.84 -11.21
CA ALA A 43 15.43 -1.42 -11.25
C ALA A 43 15.72 0.03 -11.70
N LYS A 44 14.71 0.78 -12.16
CA LYS A 44 14.84 2.20 -12.49
C LYS A 44 14.35 3.10 -11.36
N ALA A 45 13.21 2.75 -10.78
CA ALA A 45 12.58 3.50 -9.71
C ALA A 45 12.28 2.63 -8.50
N VAL A 46 11.93 1.36 -8.75
CA VAL A 46 11.48 0.41 -7.75
C VAL A 46 12.41 -0.77 -7.71
N ASP A 47 12.93 -1.08 -6.53
CA ASP A 47 13.79 -2.22 -6.26
C ASP A 47 12.95 -3.49 -5.99
N ALA A 48 11.88 -3.36 -5.18
CA ALA A 48 11.02 -4.49 -4.86
C ALA A 48 9.54 -4.12 -4.77
N VAL A 49 8.67 -5.05 -5.18
CA VAL A 49 7.23 -4.98 -4.94
C VAL A 49 6.73 -6.33 -4.42
N HIS A 50 6.06 -6.31 -3.27
CA HIS A 50 5.42 -7.47 -2.68
C HIS A 50 3.95 -7.20 -2.39
N VAL A 51 3.14 -8.25 -2.46
CA VAL A 51 1.73 -8.19 -2.04
C VAL A 51 1.47 -9.40 -1.16
N TYR A 52 1.01 -9.14 0.05
CA TYR A 52 0.70 -10.17 1.05
C TYR A 52 -0.79 -10.16 1.35
N ALA A 53 -1.42 -11.34 1.36
CA ALA A 53 -2.77 -11.50 1.90
C ALA A 53 -2.65 -11.83 3.40
N THR A 54 -3.37 -11.08 4.24
CA THR A 54 -3.34 -11.24 5.70
C THR A 54 -4.67 -10.80 6.32
N THR A 55 -4.73 -10.76 7.64
CA THR A 55 -5.87 -10.24 8.42
C THR A 55 -5.40 -9.13 9.36
N ASP A 56 -6.25 -8.13 9.59
CA ASP A 56 -6.02 -7.14 10.66
C ASP A 56 -6.16 -7.78 12.05
N ARG A 57 -5.91 -6.97 13.10
CA ARG A 57 -6.02 -7.38 14.50
C ARG A 57 -7.42 -7.90 14.88
N ASP A 58 -8.46 -7.44 14.18
CA ASP A 58 -9.85 -7.83 14.44
C ASP A 58 -10.28 -9.03 13.57
N GLY A 59 -9.35 -9.63 12.82
CA GLY A 59 -9.60 -10.77 11.94
C GLY A 59 -10.18 -10.38 10.57
N THR A 60 -10.16 -9.10 10.19
CA THR A 60 -10.67 -8.64 8.89
C THR A 60 -9.64 -8.89 7.79
N PRO A 61 -10.00 -9.59 6.69
CA PRO A 61 -9.08 -9.84 5.59
C PRO A 61 -8.62 -8.56 4.89
N LEU A 62 -7.32 -8.40 4.68
CA LEU A 62 -6.73 -7.29 3.93
C LEU A 62 -5.49 -7.73 3.14
N HIS A 63 -5.15 -6.94 2.14
CA HIS A 63 -3.93 -7.08 1.35
C HIS A 63 -2.94 -5.98 1.73
N ILE A 64 -1.70 -6.36 1.99
CA ILE A 64 -0.59 -5.43 2.20
C ILE A 64 0.22 -5.36 0.90
N GLY A 65 0.15 -4.22 0.22
CA GLY A 65 1.08 -3.87 -0.85
C GLY A 65 2.33 -3.23 -0.24
N TYR A 66 3.50 -3.73 -0.59
CA TYR A 66 4.79 -3.19 -0.18
C TYR A 66 5.57 -2.82 -1.43
N VAL A 67 6.02 -1.58 -1.52
CA VAL A 67 6.85 -1.06 -2.62
C VAL A 67 8.08 -0.43 -2.01
N HIS A 68 9.26 -0.97 -2.33
CA HIS A 68 10.55 -0.42 -1.95
C HIS A 68 11.17 0.27 -3.17
N TYR A 69 11.41 1.57 -3.05
CA TYR A 69 12.05 2.33 -4.12
C TYR A 69 13.55 2.09 -4.12
N THR A 70 14.17 2.17 -5.29
CA THR A 70 15.62 2.03 -5.41
C THR A 70 16.33 3.13 -4.60
N PRO A 71 17.29 2.79 -3.72
CA PRO A 71 18.05 3.79 -2.97
C PRO A 71 18.67 4.84 -3.90
N GLY A 72 18.56 6.11 -3.53
CA GLY A 72 19.04 7.23 -4.35
C GLY A 72 18.14 7.63 -5.53
N TYR A 73 16.99 6.97 -5.75
CA TYR A 73 15.99 7.44 -6.70
C TYR A 73 15.34 8.76 -6.28
N TRP A 74 15.14 8.95 -4.97
CA TRP A 74 14.61 10.17 -4.39
C TRP A 74 15.74 11.04 -3.82
N THR A 75 15.72 12.34 -4.12
CA THR A 75 16.74 13.27 -3.62
C THR A 75 16.50 13.62 -2.14
N GLY A 76 17.55 13.56 -1.32
CA GLY A 76 17.52 14.02 0.06
C GLY A 76 17.00 12.99 1.07
N VAL A 77 16.77 11.75 0.63
CA VAL A 77 16.37 10.61 1.46
C VAL A 77 17.14 9.37 1.00
N THR A 78 17.38 8.46 1.92
CA THR A 78 18.15 7.23 1.66
C THR A 78 17.26 6.04 1.34
N ASP A 79 16.10 5.96 2.00
CA ASP A 79 15.14 4.86 1.84
C ASP A 79 13.72 5.39 1.76
N VAL A 80 12.94 4.83 0.83
CA VAL A 80 11.52 5.15 0.64
C VAL A 80 10.77 3.85 0.40
N ILE A 81 9.77 3.62 1.25
CA ILE A 81 8.87 2.49 1.17
C ILE A 81 7.44 3.00 1.17
N ASP A 82 6.65 2.56 0.19
CA ASP A 82 5.19 2.73 0.23
C ASP A 82 4.53 1.44 0.70
N VAL A 83 3.80 1.53 1.82
CA VAL A 83 2.96 0.44 2.33
C VAL A 83 1.50 0.77 2.09
N TYR A 84 0.77 -0.13 1.44
CA TYR A 84 -0.65 -0.02 1.17
C TYR A 84 -1.40 -1.10 1.96
N GLU A 85 -2.29 -0.70 2.85
CA GLU A 85 -3.25 -1.60 3.49
C GLU A 85 -4.58 -1.50 2.75
N ILE A 86 -5.00 -2.59 2.11
CA ILE A 86 -6.19 -2.63 1.26
C ILE A 86 -7.17 -3.66 1.83
N PRO A 87 -8.27 -3.25 2.46
CA PRO A 87 -9.32 -4.16 2.90
C PRO A 87 -9.83 -5.01 1.73
N THR A 88 -10.01 -6.31 1.94
CA THR A 88 -10.36 -7.23 0.84
C THR A 88 -11.77 -6.94 0.30
N ASP A 89 -12.69 -6.49 1.15
CA ASP A 89 -14.02 -6.02 0.76
C ASP A 89 -13.96 -4.76 -0.13
N ALA A 90 -12.93 -3.94 0.01
CA ALA A 90 -12.70 -2.79 -0.85
C ALA A 90 -12.19 -3.16 -2.25
N LEU A 91 -11.63 -4.37 -2.41
CA LEU A 91 -11.23 -4.90 -3.73
C LEU A 91 -12.42 -5.47 -4.50
N THR A 92 -13.49 -5.88 -3.82
CA THR A 92 -14.71 -6.38 -4.47
C THR A 92 -15.63 -5.28 -5.01
N ASP A 93 -15.38 -4.03 -4.66
CA ASP A 93 -16.09 -2.83 -5.13
C ASP A 93 -15.40 -2.15 -6.34
N LEU A 94 -14.57 -2.92 -7.07
CA LEU A 94 -13.77 -2.46 -8.22
C LEU A 94 -14.43 -2.73 -9.57
#